data_AF-A0A820E6Z7-F1
#
_entry.id   AF-A0A820E6Z7-F1
#
_cell.length_a   1.000
_cell.length_b   1.000
_cell.length_c   1.000
_cell.angle_alpha   90.00
_cell.angle_beta   90.00
_cell.angle_gamma   90.00
#
_symmetry.space_group_name_H-M   'P 1'
#
loop_
_entity.id
_entity.type
_entity.pdbx_description
1 polymer ?
#
loop_
_entity_poly.entity_id
_entity_poly.type
_entity_poly.pdbx_seq_one_letter_code
_entity_poly.pdbx_strand_id
1 'polypeptide(L)'
;NDFQDECQTLTPQLIDSNYKDLQFCIDNTEFVQNRVIAELSKCSLKLKSAEFVEFGSFRSGHRLQWWNLLSILELDSLSMDEESIVILITHALLQYGPVTKDRQSLICSWCPESHQQLLEDHFVDELIIRLDRHLKDCECNWQNELILVIITVIVMKIFTICNSTRKDHMTNFVLKCRKTGEKWIELISKTIQNSSSSDDDKMNALRDKIVIIGITNLLTYSIYIDSSNTLVLSNQDIISLLTIATTVHDNCILNKKTVHMSVFMRNLMRYSERVLLSIHP
;
A
#
# COMPACT_ATOMS: atom_id res chain seq x y z
N ASN A 1 -7.74 -25.73 13.40
CA ASN A 1 -7.49 -26.08 11.99
C ASN A 1 -8.23 -25.12 11.09
N ASP A 2 -9.56 -25.00 11.18
CA ASP A 2 -10.36 -24.07 10.35
C ASP A 2 -9.93 -22.60 10.39
N PHE A 3 -9.58 -22.05 11.56
CA PHE A 3 -9.10 -20.66 11.68
C PHE A 3 -7.72 -20.44 11.02
N GLN A 4 -6.82 -21.42 11.10
CA GLN A 4 -5.51 -21.33 10.44
C GLN A 4 -5.66 -21.40 8.92
N ASP A 5 -6.55 -22.26 8.43
CA ASP A 5 -6.87 -22.36 7.00
C ASP A 5 -7.53 -21.08 6.47
N GLU A 6 -8.41 -20.44 7.26
CA GLU A 6 -9.03 -19.17 6.91
C GLU A 6 -8.01 -18.01 6.90
N CYS A 7 -7.11 -17.94 7.87
CA CYS A 7 -6.01 -16.97 7.88
C CYS A 7 -5.07 -17.14 6.68
N GLN A 8 -4.74 -18.38 6.30
CA GLN A 8 -3.92 -18.65 5.11
C GLN A 8 -4.65 -18.25 3.82
N THR A 9 -5.96 -18.48 3.74
CA THR A 9 -6.78 -18.12 2.57
C THR A 9 -6.89 -16.61 2.38
N LEU A 10 -6.91 -15.84 3.48
CA LEU A 10 -7.00 -14.38 3.46
C LEU A 10 -5.64 -13.68 3.41
N THR A 11 -4.54 -14.40 3.66
CA THR A 11 -3.19 -13.86 3.57
C THR A 11 -2.71 -13.89 2.12
N PRO A 12 -2.35 -12.73 1.53
CA PRO A 12 -1.76 -12.70 0.19
C PRO A 12 -0.52 -13.59 0.10
N GLN A 13 -0.49 -14.45 -0.91
CA GLN A 13 0.63 -15.36 -1.19
C GLN A 13 1.49 -14.77 -2.31
N LEU A 14 2.79 -15.03 -2.27
CA LEU A 14 3.73 -14.68 -3.33
C LEU A 14 3.55 -15.66 -4.49
N ILE A 15 2.81 -15.22 -5.51
CA ILE A 15 2.51 -16.01 -6.71
C ILE A 15 3.68 -15.97 -7.70
N ASP A 16 4.46 -14.88 -7.71
CA ASP A 16 5.61 -14.74 -8.57
C ASP A 16 6.71 -15.75 -8.20
N SER A 17 7.11 -16.55 -9.18
CA SER A 17 8.23 -17.49 -9.11
C SER A 17 9.54 -16.87 -8.60
N ASN A 18 9.78 -15.58 -8.80
CA ASN A 18 10.99 -14.89 -8.33
C ASN A 18 11.04 -14.76 -6.80
N TYR A 19 9.88 -14.65 -6.14
CA TYR A 19 9.78 -14.42 -4.69
C TYR A 19 9.09 -15.55 -3.94
N LYS A 20 8.55 -16.55 -4.62
CA LYS A 20 7.77 -17.65 -4.01
C LYS A 20 8.53 -18.36 -2.89
N ASP A 21 9.84 -18.56 -3.03
CA ASP A 21 10.68 -19.20 -2.01
C ASP A 21 10.92 -18.31 -0.77
N LEU A 22 10.56 -17.02 -0.84
CA LEU A 22 10.62 -16.04 0.24
C LEU A 22 9.28 -15.84 0.96
N GLN A 23 8.28 -16.71 0.76
CA GLN A 23 6.97 -16.62 1.43
C GLN A 23 7.11 -16.54 2.97
N PHE A 24 8.11 -17.21 3.55
CA PHE A 24 8.37 -17.16 4.99
C PHE A 24 8.63 -15.73 5.51
N CYS A 25 9.11 -14.81 4.66
CA CYS A 25 9.33 -13.40 4.99
C CYS A 25 8.02 -12.61 5.14
N ILE A 26 6.94 -13.09 4.52
CA ILE A 26 5.59 -12.55 4.66
C ILE A 26 4.91 -13.14 5.91
N ASP A 27 5.15 -14.43 6.15
CA ASP A 27 4.47 -15.17 7.22
C ASP A 27 4.93 -14.79 8.63
N ASN A 28 6.20 -14.41 8.81
CA ASN A 28 6.75 -14.04 10.11
C ASN A 28 7.90 -13.01 10.01
N THR A 29 8.41 -12.57 11.15
CA THR A 29 9.51 -11.58 11.26
C THR A 29 10.67 -12.06 12.15
N GLU A 30 10.58 -13.29 12.67
CA GLU A 30 11.51 -13.85 13.68
C GLU A 30 12.78 -14.46 13.08
N PHE A 31 12.93 -14.37 11.75
CA PHE A 31 14.12 -14.85 11.06
C PHE A 31 15.22 -13.77 11.00
N VAL A 32 16.46 -14.24 10.90
CA VAL A 32 17.64 -13.38 10.72
C VAL A 32 18.06 -13.31 9.25
N GLN A 33 18.68 -12.20 8.85
CA GLN A 33 19.16 -11.98 7.48
C GLN A 33 20.07 -13.11 6.97
N ASN A 34 20.89 -13.72 7.84
CA ASN A 34 21.75 -14.85 7.47
C ASN A 34 20.97 -16.05 6.90
N ARG A 35 19.71 -16.24 7.32
CA ARG A 35 18.83 -17.27 6.72
C ARG A 35 18.56 -16.96 5.25
N VAL A 36 18.27 -15.70 4.92
CA VAL A 36 18.00 -15.26 3.54
C VAL A 36 19.23 -15.50 2.66
N ILE A 37 20.42 -15.17 3.18
CA ILE A 37 21.69 -15.38 2.47
C ILE A 37 21.93 -16.88 2.22
N ALA A 38 21.64 -17.74 3.19
CA ALA A 38 21.75 -19.20 3.02
C ALA A 38 20.80 -19.73 1.92
N GLU A 39 19.67 -19.06 1.70
CA GLU A 39 18.67 -19.41 0.70
C GLU A 39 18.94 -18.79 -0.69
N LEU A 40 20.06 -18.08 -0.89
CA LEU A 40 20.46 -17.52 -2.20
C LEU A 40 20.55 -18.59 -3.31
N SER A 41 20.81 -19.84 -2.93
CA SER A 41 20.80 -20.98 -3.88
C SER A 41 19.42 -21.22 -4.52
N LYS A 42 18.34 -20.74 -3.89
CA LYS A 42 16.97 -20.77 -4.42
C LYS A 42 16.61 -19.54 -5.25
N CYS A 43 17.49 -18.54 -5.34
CA CYS A 43 17.24 -17.33 -6.13
C CYS A 43 17.01 -17.70 -7.61
N SER A 44 15.89 -17.23 -8.16
CA SER A 44 15.59 -17.33 -9.59
C SER A 44 16.69 -16.66 -10.42
N LEU A 45 17.01 -17.25 -11.59
CA LEU A 45 17.97 -16.67 -12.54
C LEU A 45 17.53 -15.31 -13.11
N LYS A 46 16.23 -14.97 -13.01
CA LYS A 46 15.68 -13.70 -13.47
C LYS A 46 15.84 -12.57 -12.45
N LEU A 47 16.01 -12.91 -11.17
CA LEU A 47 16.10 -11.94 -10.08
C LEU A 47 17.57 -11.68 -9.75
N LYS A 48 17.92 -10.42 -9.49
CA LYS A 48 19.28 -10.10 -9.03
C LYS A 48 19.45 -10.64 -7.60
N SER A 49 20.62 -11.21 -7.30
CA SER A 49 20.87 -11.73 -5.94
C SER A 49 20.75 -10.64 -4.86
N ALA A 50 21.10 -9.39 -5.18
CA ALA A 50 20.91 -8.26 -4.28
C ALA A 50 19.43 -7.99 -3.98
N GLU A 51 18.57 -8.07 -5.00
CA GLU A 51 17.12 -7.88 -4.89
C GLU A 51 16.46 -9.00 -4.08
N PHE A 52 16.90 -10.25 -4.29
CA PHE A 52 16.48 -11.39 -3.48
C PHE A 52 16.81 -11.20 -1.99
N VAL A 53 18.03 -10.72 -1.69
CA VAL A 53 18.47 -10.48 -0.32
C VAL A 53 17.72 -9.31 0.29
N GLU A 54 17.53 -8.22 -0.46
CA GLU A 54 16.79 -7.03 0.00
C GLU A 54 15.33 -7.39 0.33
N PHE A 55 14.62 -8.05 -0.59
CA PHE A 55 13.26 -8.54 -0.37
C PHE A 55 13.19 -9.46 0.84
N GLY A 56 14.04 -10.48 0.87
CA GLY A 56 14.00 -11.49 1.92
C GLY A 56 14.38 -10.91 3.28
N SER A 57 15.27 -9.92 3.34
CA SER A 57 15.75 -9.31 4.59
C SER A 57 14.86 -8.18 5.10
N PHE A 58 13.97 -7.65 4.25
CA PHE A 58 13.17 -6.46 4.55
C PHE A 58 12.40 -6.56 5.88
N ARG A 59 11.85 -7.74 6.18
CA ARG A 59 11.07 -8.01 7.42
C ARG A 59 11.86 -8.73 8.51
N SER A 60 13.18 -8.87 8.36
CA SER A 60 14.04 -9.44 9.41
C SER A 60 14.16 -8.46 10.57
N GLY A 61 13.42 -8.73 11.64
CA GLY A 61 13.28 -7.83 12.79
C GLY A 61 12.21 -6.76 12.58
N HIS A 62 11.19 -6.76 13.43
CA HIS A 62 10.02 -5.87 13.29
C HIS A 62 10.32 -4.39 13.45
N ARG A 63 11.35 -4.02 14.23
CA ARG A 63 11.75 -2.61 14.44
C ARG A 63 12.51 -1.98 13.28
N LEU A 64 13.08 -2.79 12.38
CA LEU A 64 13.93 -2.31 11.28
C LEU A 64 13.16 -2.01 9.99
N GLN A 65 11.88 -2.40 9.93
CA GLN A 65 11.10 -2.36 8.69
C GLN A 65 10.96 -0.94 8.12
N TRP A 66 10.84 0.08 8.96
CA TRP A 66 10.81 1.48 8.52
C TRP A 66 12.14 1.97 7.95
N TRP A 67 13.26 1.57 8.56
CA TRP A 67 14.60 1.87 8.05
C TRP A 67 14.85 1.18 6.71
N ASN A 68 14.43 -0.08 6.59
CA ASN A 68 14.51 -0.81 5.34
C ASN A 68 13.64 -0.18 4.25
N LEU A 69 12.44 0.33 4.62
CA LEU A 69 11.57 1.03 3.68
C LEU A 69 12.20 2.34 3.19
N LEU A 70 12.79 3.12 4.10
CA LEU A 70 13.50 4.34 3.72
C LEU A 70 14.69 4.02 2.81
N SER A 71 15.42 2.94 3.08
CA SER A 71 16.52 2.45 2.23
C SER A 71 16.04 2.09 0.82
N ILE A 72 14.94 1.32 0.70
CA ILE A 72 14.35 0.98 -0.60
C ILE A 72 13.93 2.23 -1.36
N LEU A 73 13.28 3.18 -0.69
CA LEU A 73 12.84 4.43 -1.31
C LEU A 73 14.02 5.31 -1.76
N GLU A 74 15.14 5.27 -1.05
CA GLU A 74 16.33 6.06 -1.38
C GLU A 74 17.12 5.44 -2.54
N LEU A 75 17.34 4.13 -2.50
CA LEU A 75 18.21 3.38 -3.40
C LEU A 75 17.51 2.81 -4.62
N ASP A 76 16.17 2.83 -4.65
CA ASP A 76 15.34 2.16 -5.64
C ASP A 76 15.72 0.68 -5.79
N SER A 77 15.99 0.02 -4.66
CA SER A 77 16.55 -1.34 -4.60
C SER A 77 15.54 -2.45 -4.91
N LEU A 78 14.24 -2.18 -4.77
CA LEU A 78 13.12 -3.06 -5.14
C LEU A 78 12.15 -2.34 -6.06
N SER A 79 11.65 -3.04 -7.08
CA SER A 79 10.70 -2.46 -8.03
C SER A 79 9.30 -2.34 -7.45
N MET A 80 8.80 -1.10 -7.31
CA MET A 80 7.47 -0.81 -6.74
C MET A 80 6.31 -1.05 -7.72
N ASP A 81 6.58 -1.54 -8.92
CA ASP A 81 5.58 -1.94 -9.92
C ASP A 81 5.21 -3.43 -9.84
N GLU A 82 5.73 -4.16 -8.85
CA GLU A 82 5.47 -5.58 -8.64
C GLU A 82 4.58 -5.82 -7.41
N GLU A 83 3.55 -6.64 -7.57
CA GLU A 83 2.60 -6.94 -6.49
C GLU A 83 3.25 -7.62 -5.28
N SER A 84 4.27 -8.45 -5.49
CA SER A 84 5.05 -9.08 -4.41
C SER A 84 5.63 -8.05 -3.44
N ILE A 85 6.08 -6.90 -3.96
CA ILE A 85 6.67 -5.81 -3.19
C ILE A 85 5.56 -5.04 -2.45
N VAL A 86 4.41 -4.83 -3.10
CA VAL A 86 3.23 -4.23 -2.46
C VAL A 86 2.78 -5.08 -1.25
N ILE A 87 2.74 -6.40 -1.41
CA ILE A 87 2.42 -7.36 -0.33
C ILE A 87 3.45 -7.23 0.79
N LEU A 88 4.75 -7.28 0.46
CA LEU A 88 5.84 -7.16 1.42
C LEU A 88 5.75 -5.88 2.26
N ILE A 89 5.60 -4.73 1.60
CA ILE A 89 5.49 -3.42 2.26
C ILE A 89 4.22 -3.38 3.11
N THR A 90 3.07 -3.78 2.57
CA THR A 90 1.81 -3.75 3.34
C THR A 90 1.88 -4.64 4.59
N HIS A 91 2.46 -5.83 4.48
CA HIS A 91 2.65 -6.73 5.63
C HIS A 91 3.61 -6.16 6.68
N ALA A 92 4.60 -5.36 6.27
CA ALA A 92 5.41 -4.62 7.23
C ALA A 92 4.62 -3.52 7.94
N LEU A 93 3.81 -2.76 7.21
CA LEU A 93 2.97 -1.70 7.77
C LEU A 93 1.85 -2.22 8.69
N LEU A 94 1.44 -3.48 8.54
CA LEU A 94 0.46 -4.15 9.40
C LEU A 94 1.09 -4.84 10.62
N GLN A 95 2.43 -4.92 10.70
CA GLN A 95 3.10 -5.59 11.81
C GLN A 95 3.10 -4.72 13.07
N TYR A 96 2.34 -5.10 14.10
CA TYR A 96 2.31 -4.38 15.38
C TYR A 96 3.56 -4.62 16.26
N GLY A 97 4.21 -5.77 16.11
CA GLY A 97 5.30 -6.22 16.99
C GLY A 97 4.79 -7.01 18.20
N PRO A 98 5.70 -7.51 19.05
CA PRO A 98 5.33 -8.28 20.23
C PRO A 98 4.55 -7.41 21.23
N VAL A 99 3.53 -8.00 21.87
CA VAL A 99 2.81 -7.32 22.96
C VAL A 99 3.70 -7.34 24.20
N THR A 100 4.46 -6.27 24.41
CA THR A 100 5.33 -6.12 25.58
C THR A 100 4.49 -5.84 26.84
N LYS A 101 4.69 -6.67 27.87
CA LYS A 101 4.09 -6.43 29.20
C LYS A 101 4.73 -5.22 29.89
N ASP A 102 6.00 -4.97 29.58
CA ASP A 102 6.74 -3.81 30.07
C ASP A 102 6.57 -2.62 29.12
N ARG A 103 5.44 -1.91 29.27
CA ARG A 103 5.17 -0.70 28.48
C ARG A 103 6.10 0.47 28.81
N GLN A 104 6.94 0.37 29.86
CA GLN A 104 7.87 1.44 30.24
C GLN A 104 9.07 1.52 29.29
N SER A 105 9.38 0.44 28.55
CA SER A 105 10.47 0.44 27.57
C SER A 105 10.08 1.07 26.22
N LEU A 106 8.80 1.42 26.01
CA LEU A 106 8.33 2.04 24.77
C LEU A 106 8.34 3.56 24.89
N ILE A 107 8.68 4.26 23.79
CA ILE A 107 8.62 5.72 23.72
C ILE A 107 7.18 6.17 23.92
N CYS A 108 6.22 5.44 23.34
CA CYS A 108 4.81 5.70 23.53
C CYS A 108 3.96 4.43 23.63
N SER A 109 3.14 4.34 24.68
CA SER A 109 2.41 3.13 25.07
C SER A 109 1.18 2.80 24.21
N TRP A 110 0.70 3.74 23.39
CA TRP A 110 -0.37 3.53 22.41
C TRP A 110 0.18 3.15 21.02
N CYS A 111 1.42 3.53 20.72
CA CYS A 111 2.04 3.23 19.43
C CYS A 111 2.59 1.79 19.43
N PRO A 112 2.29 0.97 18.42
CA PRO A 112 2.85 -0.37 18.31
C PRO A 112 4.39 -0.36 18.21
N GLU A 113 5.05 -1.42 18.68
CA GLU A 113 6.50 -1.46 18.80
C GLU A 113 7.22 -1.33 17.45
N SER A 114 6.68 -1.95 16.38
CA SER A 114 7.25 -1.84 15.03
C SER A 114 7.14 -0.44 14.43
N HIS A 115 6.37 0.45 15.03
CA HIS A 115 6.08 1.77 14.48
C HIS A 115 6.61 2.92 15.34
N GLN A 116 7.38 2.63 16.40
CA GLN A 116 7.97 3.64 17.28
C GLN A 116 8.85 4.64 16.51
N GLN A 117 9.50 4.20 15.42
CA GLN A 117 10.31 5.07 14.56
C GLN A 117 9.52 6.24 13.95
N LEU A 118 8.20 6.10 13.77
CA LEU A 118 7.33 7.17 13.27
C LEU A 118 7.06 8.27 14.30
N LEU A 119 7.50 8.11 15.55
CA LEU A 119 7.40 9.15 16.57
C LEU A 119 8.54 10.17 16.46
N GLU A 120 9.56 9.89 15.65
CA GLU A 120 10.69 10.79 15.40
C GLU A 120 10.42 11.69 14.20
N ASP A 121 10.15 12.98 14.46
CA ASP A 121 9.77 13.96 13.42
C ASP A 121 10.79 14.01 12.26
N HIS A 122 12.09 13.99 12.56
CA HIS A 122 13.13 14.01 11.53
C HIS A 122 13.07 12.79 10.61
N PHE A 123 12.81 11.61 11.16
CA PHE A 123 12.66 10.40 10.35
C PHE A 123 11.43 10.49 9.44
N VAL A 124 10.32 10.97 9.98
CA VAL A 124 9.08 11.16 9.21
C VAL A 124 9.28 12.19 8.10
N ASP A 125 9.98 13.30 8.36
CA ASP A 125 10.28 14.31 7.35
C ASP A 125 11.11 13.73 6.19
N GLU A 126 12.17 12.98 6.48
CA GLU A 126 12.97 12.31 5.45
C GLU A 126 12.13 11.32 4.63
N LEU A 127 11.28 10.55 5.29
CA LEU A 127 10.40 9.59 4.63
C LEU A 127 9.39 10.28 3.70
N ILE A 128 8.79 11.39 4.14
CA ILE A 128 7.88 12.19 3.31
C ILE A 128 8.60 12.76 2.09
N ILE A 129 9.82 13.27 2.25
CA ILE A 129 10.62 13.80 1.13
C ILE A 129 10.82 12.71 0.05
N ARG A 130 11.16 11.49 0.46
CA ARG A 130 11.36 10.36 -0.47
C ARG A 130 10.06 9.95 -1.15
N LEU A 131 8.97 9.83 -0.38
CA LEU A 131 7.65 9.53 -0.94
C LEU A 131 7.19 10.62 -1.93
N ASP A 132 7.47 11.90 -1.64
CA ASP A 132 7.11 13.01 -2.53
C ASP A 132 7.86 12.93 -3.86
N ARG A 133 9.16 12.57 -3.81
CA ARG A 133 9.99 12.32 -5.00
C ARG A 133 9.37 11.22 -5.86
N HIS A 134 9.11 10.06 -5.27
CA HIS A 134 8.49 8.93 -5.96
C HIS A 134 7.12 9.27 -6.56
N LEU A 135 6.27 10.00 -5.83
CA LEU A 135 4.96 10.42 -6.32
C LEU A 135 5.07 11.39 -7.51
N LYS A 136 6.03 12.32 -7.48
CA LYS A 136 6.30 13.25 -8.59
C LYS A 136 6.80 12.52 -9.82
N ASP A 137 7.72 11.57 -9.64
CA ASP A 137 8.31 10.79 -10.73
C ASP A 137 7.25 9.94 -11.43
N CYS A 138 6.27 9.40 -10.70
CA CYS A 138 5.20 8.62 -11.28
C CYS A 138 3.99 9.46 -11.75
N GLU A 139 3.86 10.74 -11.41
CA GLU A 139 2.61 11.53 -11.60
C GLU A 139 2.09 11.56 -13.05
N CYS A 140 2.99 11.45 -14.02
CA CYS A 140 2.68 11.40 -15.45
C CYS A 140 2.62 9.96 -16.02
N ASN A 141 3.04 8.97 -15.24
CA ASN A 141 3.10 7.56 -15.61
C ASN A 141 2.03 6.74 -14.89
N TRP A 142 0.80 6.80 -15.42
CA TRP A 142 -0.33 6.00 -14.93
C TRP A 142 -0.21 4.49 -15.24
N GLN A 143 0.85 4.03 -15.91
CA GLN A 143 1.04 2.61 -16.24
C GLN A 143 1.36 1.75 -15.02
N ASN A 144 1.92 2.35 -13.96
CA ASN A 144 2.36 1.63 -12.76
C ASN A 144 1.50 2.05 -11.55
N GLU A 145 0.25 1.61 -11.54
CA GLU A 145 -0.74 1.89 -10.51
C GLU A 145 -0.31 1.44 -9.10
N LEU A 146 0.50 0.39 -9.01
CA LEU A 146 0.98 -0.17 -7.75
C LEU A 146 1.89 0.80 -6.97
N ILE A 147 2.58 1.71 -7.66
CA ILE A 147 3.39 2.75 -7.01
C ILE A 147 2.48 3.68 -6.19
N LEU A 148 1.35 4.10 -6.76
CA LEU A 148 0.37 4.92 -6.05
C LEU A 148 -0.26 4.16 -4.88
N VAL A 149 -0.51 2.86 -5.03
CA VAL A 149 -0.98 1.99 -3.93
C VAL A 149 0.03 2.00 -2.78
N ILE A 150 1.30 1.71 -3.05
CA ILE A 150 2.37 1.64 -2.05
C ILE A 150 2.49 2.98 -1.32
N ILE A 151 2.64 4.07 -2.05
CA ILE A 151 2.77 5.41 -1.48
C ILE A 151 1.57 5.72 -0.60
N THR A 152 0.35 5.48 -1.09
CA THR A 152 -0.87 5.78 -0.34
C THR A 152 -0.96 4.96 0.95
N VAL A 153 -0.69 3.64 0.90
CA VAL A 153 -0.76 2.80 2.11
C VAL A 153 0.30 3.20 3.14
N ILE A 154 1.52 3.57 2.71
CA ILE A 154 2.56 4.10 3.60
C ILE A 154 2.10 5.41 4.24
N VAL A 155 1.65 6.37 3.44
CA VAL A 155 1.22 7.70 3.89
C VAL A 155 0.04 7.57 4.86
N MET A 156 -0.93 6.71 4.57
CA MET A 156 -2.05 6.45 5.46
C MET A 156 -1.59 5.84 6.78
N LYS A 157 -0.61 4.92 6.76
CA LYS A 157 -0.03 4.37 7.99
C LYS A 157 0.67 5.44 8.82
N ILE A 158 1.50 6.27 8.19
CA ILE A 158 2.14 7.41 8.86
C ILE A 158 1.06 8.30 9.47
N PHE A 159 0.04 8.68 8.71
CA PHE A 159 -1.07 9.53 9.17
C PHE A 159 -1.73 8.98 10.45
N THR A 160 -2.00 7.67 10.52
CA THR A 160 -2.63 7.04 11.71
C THR A 160 -1.76 7.06 12.98
N ILE A 161 -0.46 7.25 12.85
CA ILE A 161 0.52 7.20 13.95
C ILE A 161 1.16 8.58 14.19
N CYS A 162 0.99 9.52 13.25
CA CYS A 162 1.62 10.82 13.29
C CYS A 162 1.11 11.64 14.49
N ASN A 163 2.04 12.32 15.16
CA ASN A 163 1.71 13.29 16.20
C ASN A 163 1.07 14.56 15.59
N SER A 164 0.48 15.41 16.44
CA SER A 164 -0.27 16.58 15.99
C SER A 164 0.54 17.60 15.18
N THR A 165 1.86 17.70 15.38
CA THR A 165 2.71 18.73 14.74
C THR A 165 2.89 18.50 13.24
N ARG A 166 2.74 17.27 12.76
CA ARG A 166 2.93 16.89 11.34
C ARG A 166 1.64 16.44 10.66
N LYS A 167 0.50 16.42 11.37
CA LYS A 167 -0.81 16.04 10.82
C LYS A 167 -1.21 16.87 9.60
N ASP A 168 -0.98 18.17 9.60
CA ASP A 168 -1.32 19.04 8.45
C ASP A 168 -0.47 18.68 7.22
N HIS A 169 0.82 18.43 7.41
CA HIS A 169 1.71 18.02 6.33
C HIS A 169 1.28 16.66 5.76
N MET A 170 0.98 15.70 6.62
CA MET A 170 0.48 14.39 6.21
C MET A 170 -0.88 14.47 5.53
N THR A 171 -1.79 15.31 6.02
CA THR A 171 -3.09 15.58 5.39
C THR A 171 -2.90 16.09 3.96
N ASN A 172 -2.03 17.09 3.78
CA ASN A 172 -1.73 17.63 2.46
C ASN A 172 -1.14 16.57 1.53
N PHE A 173 -0.30 15.68 2.04
CA PHE A 173 0.27 14.57 1.28
C PHE A 173 -0.81 13.55 0.85
N VAL A 174 -1.71 13.17 1.76
CA VAL A 174 -2.85 12.30 1.44
C VAL A 174 -3.72 12.92 0.34
N LEU A 175 -4.04 14.21 0.45
CA LEU A 175 -4.80 14.93 -0.58
C LEU A 175 -4.06 14.98 -1.92
N LYS A 176 -2.73 15.07 -1.90
CA LYS A 176 -1.92 14.99 -3.12
C LYS A 176 -2.04 13.62 -3.79
N CYS A 177 -1.95 12.53 -3.03
CA CYS A 177 -2.16 11.16 -3.54
C CYS A 177 -3.55 11.01 -4.17
N ARG A 178 -4.60 11.50 -3.49
CA ARG A 178 -5.97 11.49 -4.00
C ARG A 178 -6.09 12.19 -5.36
N LYS A 179 -5.56 13.42 -5.46
CA LYS A 179 -5.57 14.19 -6.71
C LYS A 179 -4.84 13.48 -7.84
N THR A 180 -3.69 12.86 -7.55
CA THR A 180 -2.95 12.06 -8.55
C THR A 180 -3.80 10.91 -9.07
N GLY A 181 -4.45 10.14 -8.18
CA GLY A 181 -5.31 9.05 -8.61
C GLY A 181 -6.56 9.51 -9.37
N GLU A 182 -7.19 10.63 -8.98
CA GLU A 182 -8.33 11.21 -9.70
C GLU A 182 -7.94 11.58 -11.14
N LYS A 183 -6.79 12.25 -11.29
CA LYS A 183 -6.21 12.58 -12.60
C LYS A 183 -5.93 11.34 -13.44
N TRP A 184 -5.40 10.27 -12.84
CA TRP A 184 -5.13 9.02 -13.58
C TRP A 184 -6.42 8.33 -14.02
N ILE A 185 -7.44 8.26 -13.16
CA ILE A 185 -8.76 7.73 -13.52
C ILE A 185 -9.35 8.51 -14.71
N GLU A 186 -9.24 9.84 -14.71
CA GLU A 186 -9.72 10.67 -15.81
C GLU A 186 -8.96 10.37 -17.13
N LEU A 187 -7.62 10.28 -17.07
CA LEU A 187 -6.77 9.99 -18.23
C LEU A 187 -7.05 8.60 -18.81
N ILE A 188 -7.17 7.58 -17.96
CA ILE A 188 -7.47 6.21 -18.38
C ILE A 188 -8.89 6.14 -18.96
N SER A 189 -9.87 6.80 -18.35
CA SER A 189 -11.25 6.85 -18.85
C SER A 189 -11.33 7.47 -20.25
N LYS A 190 -10.61 8.59 -20.48
CA LYS A 190 -10.50 9.19 -21.83
C LYS A 190 -9.83 8.26 -22.83
N THR A 191 -8.81 7.51 -22.40
CA THR A 191 -8.11 6.52 -23.23
C THR A 191 -9.06 5.39 -23.66
N ILE A 192 -9.89 4.89 -22.75
CA ILE A 192 -10.93 3.90 -23.05
C ILE A 192 -11.95 4.45 -24.06
N GLN A 193 -12.44 5.68 -23.85
CA GLN A 193 -13.42 6.32 -24.74
C GLN A 193 -12.90 6.56 -26.16
N ASN A 194 -11.61 6.90 -26.30
CA ASN A 194 -10.99 7.19 -27.59
C ASN A 194 -10.51 5.93 -28.35
N SER A 195 -10.49 4.77 -27.69
CA SER A 195 -10.05 3.52 -28.31
C SER A 195 -11.13 2.95 -29.24
N SER A 196 -10.77 2.69 -30.50
CA SER A 196 -11.66 2.07 -31.50
C SER A 196 -11.82 0.57 -31.26
N SER A 197 -12.69 0.23 -30.29
CA SER A 197 -13.55 -0.97 -30.10
C SER A 197 -13.13 -2.37 -30.61
N SER A 198 -11.86 -2.67 -30.89
CA SER A 198 -11.45 -3.98 -31.43
C SER A 198 -10.62 -4.84 -30.47
N ASP A 199 -10.22 -4.32 -29.30
CA ASP A 199 -9.38 -5.04 -28.33
C ASP A 199 -9.99 -4.99 -26.92
N ASP A 200 -10.95 -5.88 -26.68
CA ASP A 200 -11.65 -6.01 -25.40
C ASP A 200 -10.69 -6.31 -24.23
N ASP A 201 -9.60 -7.04 -24.46
CA ASP A 201 -8.65 -7.42 -23.41
C ASP A 201 -7.83 -6.20 -22.94
N LYS A 202 -7.37 -5.35 -23.87
CA LYS A 202 -6.74 -4.06 -23.48
C LYS A 202 -7.71 -3.15 -22.73
N MET A 203 -8.95 -3.07 -23.17
CA MET A 203 -9.96 -2.26 -22.47
C MET A 203 -10.19 -2.78 -21.05
N ASN A 204 -10.27 -4.10 -20.86
CA ASN A 204 -10.43 -4.69 -19.53
C ASN A 204 -9.21 -4.44 -18.63
N ALA A 205 -7.98 -4.52 -19.16
CA ALA A 205 -6.78 -4.18 -18.40
C ALA A 205 -6.79 -2.71 -17.93
N LEU A 206 -7.26 -1.78 -18.76
CA LEU A 206 -7.42 -0.37 -18.36
C LEU A 206 -8.50 -0.19 -17.28
N ARG A 207 -9.60 -0.95 -17.36
CA ARG A 207 -10.64 -0.96 -16.32
C ARG A 207 -10.10 -1.49 -15.00
N ASP A 208 -9.27 -2.53 -15.02
CA ASP A 208 -8.61 -3.07 -13.83
C ASP A 208 -7.71 -2.02 -13.17
N LYS A 209 -6.95 -1.24 -13.95
CA LYS A 209 -6.18 -0.10 -13.43
C LYS A 209 -7.08 0.95 -12.78
N ILE A 210 -8.21 1.31 -13.39
CA ILE A 210 -9.18 2.24 -12.80
C ILE A 210 -9.67 1.72 -11.44
N VAL A 211 -10.01 0.43 -11.35
CA VAL A 211 -10.45 -0.19 -10.09
C VAL A 211 -9.34 -0.11 -9.04
N ILE A 212 -8.09 -0.42 -9.39
CA ILE A 212 -6.95 -0.37 -8.48
C ILE A 212 -6.71 1.04 -7.94
N ILE A 213 -6.67 2.04 -8.83
CA ILE A 213 -6.46 3.44 -8.48
C ILE A 213 -7.65 3.96 -7.67
N GLY A 214 -8.87 3.58 -8.05
CA GLY A 214 -10.10 3.98 -7.37
C GLY A 214 -10.15 3.46 -5.94
N ILE A 215 -9.87 2.17 -5.70
CA ILE A 215 -9.75 1.60 -4.35
C ILE A 215 -8.71 2.38 -3.54
N THR A 216 -7.55 2.65 -4.12
CA THR A 216 -6.47 3.42 -3.48
C THR A 216 -6.92 4.82 -3.08
N ASN A 217 -7.64 5.51 -3.96
CA ASN A 217 -8.21 6.82 -3.66
C ASN A 217 -9.25 6.75 -2.54
N LEU A 218 -10.11 5.73 -2.51
CA LEU A 218 -11.11 5.56 -1.44
C LEU A 218 -10.44 5.39 -0.06
N LEU A 219 -9.26 4.76 0.01
CA LEU A 219 -8.50 4.66 1.27
C LEU A 219 -8.14 6.03 1.85
N THR A 220 -7.89 7.03 1.00
CA THR A 220 -7.51 8.39 1.44
C THR A 220 -8.59 9.10 2.22
N TYR A 221 -9.84 8.61 2.19
CA TYR A 221 -10.95 9.17 2.95
C TYR A 221 -10.98 8.69 4.41
N SER A 222 -10.14 7.71 4.78
CA SER A 222 -10.00 7.31 6.18
C SER A 222 -9.43 8.43 7.08
N ILE A 223 -8.83 9.48 6.51
CA ILE A 223 -8.42 10.67 7.26
C ILE A 223 -9.58 11.38 7.96
N TYR A 224 -10.82 11.20 7.48
CA TYR A 224 -12.02 11.83 8.06
C TYR A 224 -12.66 10.99 9.19
N ILE A 225 -12.21 9.74 9.39
CA ILE A 225 -12.71 8.86 10.45
C ILE A 225 -11.97 9.10 11.77
N ASP A 226 -10.72 9.58 11.70
CA ASP A 226 -9.91 9.81 12.89
C ASP A 226 -10.55 10.90 13.77
N SER A 227 -11.12 10.48 14.90
CA SER A 227 -11.74 11.33 15.93
C SER A 227 -10.85 12.46 16.44
N SER A 228 -9.53 12.35 16.25
CA SER A 228 -8.56 13.36 16.62
C SER A 228 -8.29 14.40 15.51
N ASN A 229 -9.03 14.32 14.41
CA ASN A 229 -8.91 15.21 13.26
C ASN A 229 -10.09 16.20 13.20
N THR A 230 -9.79 17.46 12.88
CA THR A 230 -10.80 18.53 12.72
C THR A 230 -11.26 18.69 11.27
N LEU A 231 -10.78 17.84 10.35
CA LEU A 231 -11.17 17.88 8.95
C LEU A 231 -12.64 17.52 8.78
N VAL A 232 -13.40 18.46 8.23
CA VAL A 232 -14.78 18.26 7.81
C VAL A 232 -14.79 17.99 6.31
N LEU A 233 -15.55 16.99 5.88
CA LEU A 233 -15.79 16.72 4.47
C LEU A 233 -16.49 17.92 3.83
N SER A 234 -15.86 18.50 2.80
CA SER A 234 -16.54 19.50 1.99
C SER A 234 -17.54 18.84 1.04
N ASN A 235 -18.52 19.60 0.55
CA ASN A 235 -19.44 19.11 -0.48
C ASN A 235 -18.70 18.60 -1.73
N GLN A 236 -17.55 19.22 -2.08
CA GLN A 236 -16.72 18.78 -3.20
C GLN A 236 -16.05 17.43 -2.92
N ASP A 237 -15.58 17.22 -1.68
CA ASP A 237 -14.99 15.94 -1.29
C ASP A 237 -16.01 14.80 -1.34
N ILE A 238 -17.27 15.07 -0.95
CA ILE A 238 -18.38 14.12 -1.03
C ILE A 238 -18.71 13.78 -2.48
N ILE A 239 -18.78 14.79 -3.37
CA ILE A 239 -19.02 14.55 -4.80
C ILE A 239 -17.89 13.70 -5.39
N SER A 240 -16.62 14.02 -5.08
CA SER A 240 -15.48 13.22 -5.54
C SER A 240 -15.55 11.79 -4.99
N LEU A 241 -15.88 11.63 -3.70
CA LEU A 241 -16.02 10.31 -3.06
C LEU A 241 -17.04 9.44 -3.77
N LEU A 242 -18.24 9.99 -4.01
CA LEU A 242 -19.32 9.29 -4.69
C LEU A 242 -18.93 8.96 -6.14
N THR A 243 -18.28 9.90 -6.83
CA THR A 243 -17.82 9.70 -8.22
C THR A 243 -16.80 8.57 -8.32
N ILE A 244 -15.84 8.50 -7.39
CA ILE A 244 -14.84 7.44 -7.37
C ILE A 244 -15.49 6.10 -7.03
N ALA A 245 -16.38 6.07 -6.03
CA ALA A 245 -17.08 4.86 -5.62
C ALA A 245 -17.95 4.27 -6.74
N THR A 246 -18.72 5.11 -7.45
CA THR A 246 -19.51 4.66 -8.61
C THR A 246 -18.60 4.22 -9.76
N THR A 247 -17.51 4.94 -10.02
CA THR A 247 -16.54 4.57 -11.06
C THR A 247 -15.92 3.19 -10.79
N VAL A 248 -15.53 2.89 -9.54
CA VAL A 248 -15.02 1.57 -9.16
C VAL A 248 -16.09 0.50 -9.38
N HIS A 249 -17.31 0.76 -8.90
CA HIS A 249 -18.43 -0.18 -9.04
C HIS A 249 -18.75 -0.51 -10.50
N ASP A 250 -18.87 0.51 -11.35
CA ASP A 250 -19.20 0.37 -12.77
C ASP A 250 -18.09 -0.41 -13.51
N ASN A 251 -16.82 -0.09 -13.26
CA ASN A 251 -15.71 -0.78 -13.92
C ASN A 251 -15.55 -2.24 -13.44
N CYS A 252 -15.89 -2.54 -12.19
CA CYS A 252 -15.99 -3.91 -11.69
C CYS A 252 -17.09 -4.72 -12.41
N ILE A 253 -18.26 -4.12 -12.66
CA ILE A 253 -19.38 -4.79 -13.36
C ILE A 253 -19.07 -4.97 -14.85
N LEU A 254 -18.52 -3.94 -15.48
CA LEU A 254 -18.21 -3.96 -16.91
C LEU A 254 -17.10 -4.96 -17.27
N ASN A 255 -16.22 -5.29 -16.32
CA ASN A 255 -15.26 -6.38 -16.49
C ASN A 255 -15.94 -7.74 -16.29
N LYS A 256 -16.65 -8.23 -17.33
CA LYS A 256 -17.44 -9.48 -17.33
C LYS A 256 -16.63 -10.75 -17.06
N LYS A 257 -15.30 -10.71 -17.23
CA LYS A 257 -14.40 -11.77 -16.76
C LYS A 257 -14.17 -11.48 -15.28
N THR A 258 -14.82 -12.24 -14.40
CA THR A 258 -14.66 -12.15 -12.94
C THR A 258 -13.21 -11.83 -12.58
N VAL A 259 -13.02 -10.67 -11.97
CA VAL A 259 -11.73 -10.09 -11.63
C VAL A 259 -10.83 -11.19 -11.07
N HIS A 260 -9.70 -11.49 -11.72
CA HIS A 260 -8.62 -12.21 -11.05
C HIS A 260 -7.90 -11.24 -10.10
N MET A 261 -8.69 -10.49 -9.31
CA MET A 261 -8.22 -9.57 -8.29
C MET A 261 -7.45 -10.43 -7.31
N SER A 262 -6.20 -10.07 -7.07
CA SER A 262 -5.39 -10.75 -6.08
C SER A 262 -6.08 -10.73 -4.71
N VAL A 263 -5.69 -11.66 -3.83
CA VAL A 263 -6.15 -11.65 -2.44
C VAL A 263 -5.83 -10.31 -1.78
N PHE A 264 -4.66 -9.74 -2.07
CA PHE A 264 -4.23 -8.43 -1.60
C PHE A 264 -5.23 -7.34 -1.99
N MET A 265 -5.57 -7.23 -3.27
CA MET A 265 -6.44 -6.15 -3.73
C MET A 265 -7.88 -6.31 -3.25
N ARG A 266 -8.38 -7.55 -3.12
CA ARG A 266 -9.69 -7.80 -2.48
C ARG A 266 -9.72 -7.36 -1.02
N ASN A 267 -8.63 -7.59 -0.29
CA ASN A 267 -8.54 -7.15 1.10
C ASN A 267 -8.51 -5.61 1.20
N LEU A 268 -7.80 -4.95 0.29
CA LEU A 268 -7.75 -3.48 0.21
C LEU A 268 -9.14 -2.90 -0.12
N MET A 269 -9.86 -3.50 -1.07
CA MET A 269 -11.23 -3.14 -1.41
C MET A 269 -12.16 -3.24 -0.19
N ARG A 270 -12.16 -4.40 0.50
CA ARG A 270 -12.97 -4.61 1.72
C ARG A 270 -12.64 -3.60 2.82
N TYR A 271 -11.37 -3.24 2.97
CA TYR A 271 -10.97 -2.21 3.93
C TYR A 271 -11.53 -0.84 3.52
N SER A 272 -11.43 -0.47 2.24
CA SER A 272 -11.99 0.79 1.74
C SER A 272 -13.52 0.87 1.90
N GLU A 273 -14.25 -0.23 1.69
CA GLU A 273 -15.70 -0.29 1.92
C GLU A 273 -16.07 -0.04 3.39
N ARG A 274 -15.31 -0.61 4.34
CA ARG A 274 -15.51 -0.37 5.77
C ARG A 274 -15.26 1.09 6.15
N VAL A 275 -14.24 1.70 5.54
CA VAL A 275 -13.94 3.13 5.69
C VAL A 275 -15.15 3.95 5.22
N LEU A 276 -15.69 3.66 4.03
CA LEU A 276 -16.87 4.37 3.51
C LEU A 276 -18.09 4.30 4.43
N LEU A 277 -18.37 3.12 5.02
CA LEU A 277 -19.48 2.96 5.96
C LEU A 277 -19.30 3.73 7.27
N SER A 278 -18.06 4.05 7.63
CA SER A 278 -17.71 4.74 8.88
C SER A 278 -17.66 6.26 8.72
N ILE A 279 -17.67 6.76 7.48
CA ILE A 279 -17.73 8.19 7.19
C ILE A 279 -19.17 8.66 7.40
N HIS A 280 -19.36 9.46 8.44
CA HIS A 280 -20.64 10.14 8.67
C HIS A 280 -20.69 11.43 7.83
N PRO A 281 -21.82 11.72 7.16
CA PRO A 281 -22.02 12.97 6.43
C PRO A 281 -22.10 14.19 7.35
#